data_AF-A0A4V1SE10-F1
#
_entry.id   AF-A0A4V1SE10-F1
#
_cell.length_a   1.000
_cell.length_b   1.000
_cell.length_c   1.000
_cell.angle_alpha   90.00
_cell.angle_beta   90.00
_cell.angle_gamma   90.00
#
_symmetry.space_group_name_H-M   'P 1'
#
loop_
_entity.id
_entity.type
_entity.pdbx_description
1 polymer ?
#
loop_
_entity_poly.entity_id
_entity_poly.type
_entity_poly.pdbx_seq_one_letter_code
_entity_poly.pdbx_strand_id
1 'polypeptide(L)'
;MSSRPEFDPGFTEENDATVGALIEEVRPALRGYVLSLLPDRHSCDDVVQETCLFLWDRRGEFEAGSNFKAWAFKAAWFKVLTHRREMQRRKLVSFSEDVLERIS
;
A
#
# COMPACT_ATOMS: atom_id res chain seq x y z
N MET A 1 6.47 -11.19 35.53
CA MET A 1 7.57 -10.27 35.13
C MET A 1 8.07 -10.72 33.76
N SER A 2 7.27 -10.47 32.70
CA SER A 2 7.67 -10.79 31.33
C SER A 2 8.22 -9.51 30.72
N SER A 3 9.49 -9.53 30.34
CA SER A 3 10.20 -8.41 29.74
C SER A 3 9.44 -7.86 28.55
N ARG A 4 9.10 -6.57 28.65
CA ARG A 4 8.68 -5.69 27.58
C ARG A 4 9.79 -5.69 26.51
N PRO A 5 9.49 -5.76 25.20
CA PRO A 5 10.54 -5.68 24.20
C PRO A 5 11.22 -4.31 24.31
N GLU A 6 12.55 -4.35 24.31
CA GLU A 6 13.44 -3.19 24.40
C GLU A 6 13.17 -2.23 23.23
N PHE A 7 13.19 -0.95 23.54
CA PHE A 7 13.08 0.14 22.57
C PHE A 7 14.35 0.14 21.72
N ASP A 8 14.23 -0.21 20.43
CA ASP A 8 15.34 -0.24 19.47
C ASP A 8 15.84 1.20 19.20
N PRO A 9 17.15 1.54 19.29
CA PRO A 9 17.63 2.92 19.27
C PRO A 9 17.89 3.48 17.86
N GLY A 10 17.44 2.83 16.79
CA GLY A 10 17.47 3.38 15.42
C GLY A 10 16.41 4.46 15.13
N PHE A 11 15.60 4.83 16.13
CA PHE A 11 14.48 5.76 16.01
C PHE A 11 14.89 7.19 16.36
N THR A 12 14.97 8.06 15.36
CA THR A 12 14.96 9.51 15.56
C THR A 12 13.60 10.06 15.12
N GLU A 13 12.95 10.85 15.99
CA GLU A 13 11.71 11.59 15.66
C GLU A 13 11.83 12.40 14.35
N GLU A 14 13.06 12.80 14.01
CA GLU A 14 13.44 13.47 12.78
C GLU A 14 13.18 12.64 11.51
N ASN A 15 13.43 11.31 11.56
CA ASN A 15 13.19 10.43 10.42
C ASN A 15 11.68 10.22 10.19
N ASP A 16 10.91 10.13 11.28
CA ASP A 16 9.45 9.97 11.23
C ASP A 16 8.77 11.20 10.60
N ALA A 17 9.18 12.41 11.02
CA ALA A 17 8.69 13.66 10.43
C ALA A 17 9.08 13.77 8.94
N THR A 18 10.30 13.37 8.59
CA THR A 18 10.81 13.41 7.21
C THR A 18 10.02 12.46 6.30
N VAL A 19 9.84 11.20 6.70
CA VAL A 19 9.09 10.22 5.92
C VAL A 19 7.62 10.62 5.79
N GLY A 20 7.01 11.16 6.85
CA GLY A 20 5.64 11.67 6.79
C GLY A 20 5.46 12.75 5.71
N ALA A 21 6.38 13.72 5.65
CA ALA A 21 6.37 14.76 4.63
C ALA A 21 6.57 14.19 3.21
N LEU A 22 7.49 13.23 3.04
CA LEU A 22 7.75 12.57 1.76
C LEU A 22 6.55 11.74 1.27
N ILE A 23 5.80 11.10 2.18
CA ILE A 23 4.56 10.39 1.85
C ILE A 23 3.54 11.36 1.28
N GLU A 24 3.32 12.51 1.92
CA GLU A 24 2.35 13.50 1.44
C GLU A 24 2.78 14.13 0.10
N GLU A 25 4.08 14.36 -0.11
CA GLU A 25 4.59 14.85 -1.39
C GLU A 25 4.35 13.84 -2.53
N VAL A 26 4.58 12.55 -2.29
CA VAL A 26 4.50 11.52 -3.35
C VAL A 26 3.06 11.05 -3.61
N ARG A 27 2.15 11.21 -2.65
CA ARG A 27 0.76 10.70 -2.70
C ARG A 27 0.01 11.06 -3.99
N PRO A 28 0.04 12.30 -4.52
CA PRO A 28 -0.66 12.63 -5.78
C PRO A 28 -0.08 11.89 -6.99
N ALA A 29 1.25 11.74 -7.05
CA ALA A 29 1.93 11.02 -8.12
C ALA A 29 1.66 9.51 -8.05
N LEU A 30 1.65 8.94 -6.85
CA LEU A 30 1.21 7.55 -6.62
C LEU A 30 -0.21 7.33 -7.10
N ARG A 31 -1.13 8.25 -6.78
CA ARG A 31 -2.52 8.15 -7.20
C ARG A 31 -2.67 8.15 -8.72
N GLY A 32 -1.97 9.06 -9.42
CA GLY A 32 -1.97 9.08 -10.89
C GLY A 32 -1.43 7.78 -11.49
N TYR A 33 -0.33 7.27 -10.93
CA TYR A 33 0.27 6.00 -11.33
C TYR A 33 -0.68 4.81 -11.11
N VAL A 34 -1.22 4.65 -9.91
CA VAL A 34 -2.13 3.55 -9.57
C VAL A 34 -3.42 3.63 -10.39
N LEU A 35 -3.96 4.83 -10.63
CA LEU A 35 -5.15 5.01 -11.46
C LEU A 35 -4.91 4.57 -12.92
N SER A 36 -3.69 4.68 -13.43
CA SER A 36 -3.35 4.14 -14.76
C SER A 36 -3.29 2.60 -14.80
N LEU A 37 -3.26 1.95 -13.63
CA LEU A 37 -3.15 0.51 -13.48
C LEU A 37 -4.43 -0.15 -12.95
N LEU A 38 -5.40 0.60 -12.43
CA LEU A 38 -6.65 0.06 -11.88
C LEU A 38 -7.86 0.69 -12.56
N PRO A 39 -8.93 -0.09 -12.80
CA PRO A 39 -10.07 0.36 -13.60
C PRO A 39 -11.02 1.32 -12.87
N ASP A 40 -10.98 1.35 -11.53
CA ASP A 40 -11.91 2.13 -10.72
C ASP A 40 -11.19 2.97 -9.65
N ARG A 41 -11.86 4.06 -9.23
CA ARG A 41 -11.30 5.04 -8.30
C ARG A 41 -11.22 4.53 -6.87
N HIS A 42 -12.13 3.65 -6.45
CA HIS A 42 -12.17 3.12 -5.09
C HIS A 42 -10.97 2.20 -4.85
N SER A 43 -10.76 1.21 -5.74
CA SER A 43 -9.57 0.36 -5.72
C SER A 43 -8.27 1.16 -5.76
N CYS A 44 -8.25 2.27 -6.51
CA CYS A 44 -7.09 3.16 -6.57
C CYS A 44 -6.81 3.81 -5.22
N ASP A 45 -7.82 4.41 -4.59
CA ASP A 45 -7.67 5.09 -3.32
C ASP A 45 -7.27 4.11 -2.20
N ASP A 46 -7.84 2.89 -2.20
CA ASP A 46 -7.47 1.80 -1.27
C ASP A 46 -5.99 1.41 -1.42
N VAL A 47 -5.54 1.14 -2.65
CA VAL A 47 -4.16 0.74 -2.92
C VAL A 47 -3.17 1.86 -2.58
N VAL A 48 -3.51 3.12 -2.84
CA VAL A 48 -2.68 4.27 -2.44
C VAL A 48 -2.59 4.35 -0.92
N GLN A 49 -3.71 4.22 -0.21
CA GLN A 49 -3.73 4.26 1.24
C GLN A 49 -2.90 3.12 1.86
N GLU A 50 -3.07 1.89 1.38
CA GLU A 50 -2.26 0.75 1.80
C GLU A 50 -0.77 0.94 1.54
N THR A 51 -0.42 1.58 0.42
CA THR A 51 0.96 1.91 0.10
C THR A 51 1.51 2.91 1.12
N CYS A 52 0.78 3.99 1.42
CA CYS A 52 1.19 4.97 2.43
C CYS A 52 1.38 4.33 3.82
N LEU A 53 0.46 3.46 4.23
CA LEU A 53 0.58 2.73 5.50
C LEU A 53 1.80 1.81 5.53
N PHE A 54 2.08 1.11 4.43
CA PHE A 54 3.26 0.26 4.31
C PHE A 54 4.56 1.07 4.39
N LEU A 55 4.63 2.22 3.71
CA LEU A 55 5.80 3.10 3.76
C LEU A 55 6.02 3.65 5.18
N TRP A 56 4.94 4.00 5.87
CA TRP A 56 5.01 4.45 7.26
C TRP A 56 5.48 3.33 8.21
N ASP A 57 4.93 2.13 8.08
CA ASP A 57 5.32 0.98 8.89
C ASP A 57 6.82 0.66 8.72
N ARG A 58 7.31 0.75 7.48
CA ARG A 58 8.71 0.51 7.12
C ARG A 58 9.59 1.76 7.07
N ARG A 59 9.16 2.88 7.65
CA ARG A 59 9.93 4.14 7.63
C ARG A 59 11.34 3.98 8.21
N GLY A 60 11.54 3.08 9.18
CA GLY A 60 12.86 2.76 9.75
C GLY A 60 13.82 2.06 8.79
N GLU A 61 13.31 1.47 7.69
CA GLU A 61 14.12 0.90 6.61
C GLU A 61 14.53 1.94 5.57
N PHE A 62 13.99 3.16 5.63
CA PHE A 62 14.31 4.22 4.68
C PHE A 62 15.60 4.94 5.06
N GLU A 63 16.57 4.91 4.15
CA GLU A 63 17.80 5.69 4.28
C GLU A 63 17.59 7.11 3.75
N ALA A 64 17.73 8.11 4.62
CA ALA A 64 17.64 9.52 4.24
C ALA A 64 18.66 9.88 3.15
N GLY A 65 18.22 10.63 2.13
CA GLY A 65 19.03 10.93 0.94
C GLY A 65 18.93 9.90 -0.19
N SER A 66 18.33 8.73 0.06
CA SER A 66 17.95 7.78 -0.99
C SER A 66 16.66 8.21 -1.72
N ASN A 67 16.34 7.54 -2.84
CA ASN A 67 15.19 7.93 -3.67
C ASN A 67 13.86 7.39 -3.12
N PHE A 68 13.21 8.21 -2.28
CA PHE A 68 11.90 7.89 -1.70
C PHE A 68 10.82 7.60 -2.76
N LYS A 69 10.80 8.35 -3.88
CA LYS A 69 9.83 8.13 -4.96
C LYS A 69 9.99 6.74 -5.57
N ALA A 70 11.22 6.31 -5.84
CA ALA A 70 11.47 4.97 -6.38
C ALA A 70 11.01 3.87 -5.38
N TRP A 71 11.26 4.07 -4.09
CA TRP A 71 10.80 3.15 -3.05
C TRP A 71 9.27 3.07 -2.96
N ALA A 72 8.59 4.22 -2.94
CA ALA A 72 7.14 4.33 -2.92
C ALA A 72 6.48 3.69 -4.13
N PHE A 73 6.98 3.94 -5.35
CA PHE A 73 6.43 3.37 -6.58
C PHE A 73 6.64 1.86 -6.67
N LYS A 74 7.78 1.36 -6.17
CA LYS A 74 8.02 -0.09 -6.06
C LYS A 74 7.03 -0.75 -5.12
N ALA A 75 6.75 -0.15 -3.97
CA ALA A 75 5.73 -0.63 -3.03
C ALA A 75 4.33 -0.64 -3.67
N ALA A 76 3.95 0.47 -4.31
CA ALA A 76 2.66 0.61 -5.00
C ALA A 76 2.47 -0.44 -6.10
N TRP A 77 3.51 -0.72 -6.89
CA TRP A 77 3.48 -1.77 -7.91
C TRP A 77 3.10 -3.14 -7.33
N PHE A 78 3.72 -3.55 -6.22
CA PHE A 78 3.40 -4.82 -5.57
C PHE A 78 1.98 -4.83 -5.00
N LYS A 79 1.52 -3.70 -4.42
CA LYS A 79 0.14 -3.56 -3.95
C LYS A 79 -0.88 -3.69 -5.08
N VAL A 80 -0.63 -3.06 -6.23
CA VAL A 80 -1.46 -3.22 -7.44
C VAL A 80 -1.50 -4.68 -7.90
N LEU A 81 -0.35 -5.38 -7.94
CA LEU A 81 -0.31 -6.78 -8.34
C LEU A 81 -1.14 -7.68 -7.41
N THR A 82 -1.04 -7.47 -6.10
CA THR A 82 -1.84 -8.19 -5.09
C THR A 82 -3.33 -7.91 -5.28
N HIS A 83 -3.71 -6.63 -5.42
CA HIS A 83 -5.10 -6.23 -5.64
C HIS A 83 -5.68 -6.85 -6.91
N ARG A 84 -4.94 -6.82 -8.02
CA ARG A 84 -5.37 -7.45 -9.29
C ARG A 84 -5.59 -8.96 -9.14
N ARG A 85 -4.71 -9.67 -8.42
CA ARG A 85 -4.88 -11.11 -8.14
C ARG A 85 -6.12 -11.38 -7.30
N GLU A 86 -6.38 -10.54 -6.29
CA GLU A 86 -7.58 -10.64 -5.46
C GLU A 86 -8.86 -10.41 -6.26
N MET A 87 -8.87 -9.39 -7.11
CA MET A 87 -10.02 -9.12 -7.99
C MET A 87 -10.27 -10.26 -8.97
N GLN A 88 -9.21 -10.87 -9.52
CA GLN A 88 -9.34 -12.08 -10.34
C GLN A 88 -9.93 -13.25 -9.55
N ARG A 89 -9.45 -13.51 -8.33
CA ARG A 89 -10.01 -14.57 -7.47
C ARG A 89 -11.46 -14.30 -7.10
N ARG A 90 -11.82 -13.07 -6.71
CA ARG A 90 -13.20 -12.69 -6.38
C ARG A 90 -14.14 -12.85 -7.57
N LYS A 91 -13.69 -12.49 -8.78
CA LYS A 91 -14.43 -12.77 -10.01
C LYS A 91 -14.66 -14.27 -10.19
N LEU A 92 -13.63 -15.09 -10.06
CA LEU A 92 -13.76 -16.56 -10.17
C LEU A 92 -14.69 -17.17 -9.11
N VAL A 93 -14.70 -16.63 -7.87
CA VAL A 93 -15.58 -17.09 -6.78
C VAL A 93 -17.02 -16.57 -6.96
N SER A 94 -17.22 -15.40 -7.58
CA SER A 94 -18.55 -14.85 -7.87
C SER A 94 -19.35 -15.69 -8.87
N PHE A 95 -18.69 -16.58 -9.61
CA PHE A 95 -19.32 -17.54 -10.51
C PHE A 95 -19.54 -18.91 -9.83
N SER A 96 -19.75 -18.97 -8.50
CA SER A 96 -20.33 -20.17 -7.90
C SER A 96 -21.79 -20.26 -8.37
N GLU A 97 -21.93 -20.95 -9.50
CA GLU A 97 -23.09 -21.29 -10.34
C GLU A 97 -24.43 -21.43 -9.61
N ASP A 98 -24.42 -22.04 -8.41
CA ASP A 98 -25.63 -22.41 -7.66
C ASP A 98 -26.52 -21.22 -7.21
N VAL A 99 -25.97 -20.00 -7.13
CA VAL A 99 -26.71 -18.81 -6.67
C VAL A 99 -27.37 -18.06 -7.83
N LEU A 100 -26.76 -18.08 -9.02
CA LEU A 100 -27.31 -17.42 -10.21
C LEU A 100 -28.52 -18.18 -10.76
N GLU A 101 -28.55 -19.52 -10.62
CA GLU A 101 -29.68 -20.36 -11.02
C GLU A 101 -30.96 -20.13 -10.22
N ARG A 102 -30.89 -19.51 -9.03
CA ARG A 102 -32.05 -19.33 -8.15
C ARG A 102 -32.73 -17.96 -8.28
N ILE A 103 -32.20 -17.07 -9.13
CA ILE A 103 -32.73 -15.72 -9.37
C ILE A 103 -33.36 -15.62 -10.79
N SER A 104 -33.28 -16.67 -11.60
CA SER A 104 -34.10 -16.87 -12.81
C SER A 104 -35.37 -17.65 -12.50
#